data_AF-A0A4R5H5Y5-F1
#
_entry.id   AF-A0A4R5H5Y5-F1
#
_cell.length_a   1.000
_cell.length_b   1.000
_cell.length_c   1.000
_cell.angle_alpha   90.00
_cell.angle_beta   90.00
_cell.angle_gamma   90.00
#
_symmetry.space_group_name_H-M   'P 1'
#
loop_
_entity.id
_entity.type
_entity.pdbx_description
1 polymer ?
#
loop_
_entity_poly.entity_id
_entity_poly.type
_entity_poly.pdbx_seq_one_letter_code
_entity_poly.pdbx_strand_id
1 'polypeptide(L)'
;MKYLALPAFNNLKNLKRFSGVYQLLSCGHVDLADSFQYEFDLTDGANILTVFSAKNTSECHDFACGAFVHVELVRDHNNVWKTLNMKVVSSRLALHSVGIKMDVKKLQTLQNMTFDELLNEVQFPVFQQIISLANEEYKDKFQVAFKDEHWVSISAWRYLCNILAVEFESEDERNSAVIVGLFYAVFIDYVGPHRRVDLLSSKDTLYQSYVEQVFSFLKKYLPKLVGDFETLVIKTSPLVRAPGLLLNDKHLAAIQIVCAQSVQALGHDHYDDLMHAA
;
A
#
# COMPACT_ATOMS: atom_id res chain seq x y z
N MET A 1 -21.90 -8.21 -9.29
CA MET A 1 -22.04 -7.75 -7.89
C MET A 1 -22.13 -6.24 -7.91
N LYS A 2 -23.08 -5.64 -7.18
CA LYS A 2 -23.18 -4.17 -7.03
C LYS A 2 -21.98 -3.68 -6.20
N TYR A 3 -21.38 -2.57 -6.61
CA TYR A 3 -20.39 -1.83 -5.83
C TYR A 3 -21.01 -1.44 -4.49
N LEU A 4 -20.65 -2.14 -3.42
CA LEU A 4 -20.98 -1.72 -2.07
C LEU A 4 -19.82 -0.82 -1.65
N ALA A 5 -20.08 0.48 -1.55
CA ALA A 5 -19.16 1.39 -0.89
C ALA A 5 -18.72 0.76 0.44
N LEU A 6 -17.42 0.73 0.70
CA LEU A 6 -16.87 0.18 1.94
C LEU A 6 -17.56 0.90 3.12
N PRO A 7 -18.27 0.18 4.01
CA PRO A 7 -18.92 0.82 5.13
C PRO A 7 -17.86 1.43 6.05
N ALA A 8 -17.91 2.75 6.24
CA ALA A 8 -17.02 3.42 7.18
C ALA A 8 -17.27 2.94 8.62
N PHE A 9 -16.21 2.83 9.43
CA PHE A 9 -16.28 2.33 10.81
C PHE A 9 -17.14 3.21 11.71
N ASN A 10 -17.27 4.51 11.43
CA ASN A 10 -18.16 5.41 12.16
C ASN A 10 -19.65 4.99 12.09
N ASN A 11 -20.04 4.24 11.06
CA ASN A 11 -21.40 3.73 10.89
C ASN A 11 -21.66 2.43 11.66
N LEU A 12 -20.63 1.81 12.25
CA LEU A 12 -20.77 0.54 12.97
C LEU A 12 -21.92 0.59 13.96
N LYS A 13 -22.08 1.68 14.74
CA LYS A 13 -23.13 1.84 15.77
C LYS A 13 -24.55 1.48 15.31
N ASN A 14 -24.87 1.64 14.03
CA ASN A 14 -26.21 1.38 13.49
C ASN A 14 -26.36 0.03 12.77
N LEU A 15 -25.29 -0.77 12.70
CA LEU A 15 -25.23 -2.01 11.94
C LEU A 15 -25.33 -3.26 12.83
N LYS A 16 -26.02 -4.29 12.33
CA LYS A 16 -26.04 -5.64 12.95
C LYS A 16 -24.95 -6.57 12.39
N ARG A 17 -24.52 -6.29 11.16
CA ARG A 17 -23.47 -7.00 10.44
C ARG A 17 -22.62 -5.99 9.70
N PHE A 18 -21.35 -6.31 9.57
CA PHE A 18 -20.35 -5.47 8.93
C PHE A 18 -19.45 -6.37 8.09
N SER A 19 -19.21 -6.00 6.84
CA SER A 19 -18.32 -6.74 5.94
C SER A 19 -17.63 -5.76 5.01
N GLY A 20 -16.33 -5.93 4.81
CA GLY A 20 -15.56 -5.11 3.88
C GLY A 20 -14.08 -5.48 3.85
N VAL A 21 -13.36 -4.84 2.94
CA VAL A 21 -11.90 -4.96 2.80
C VAL A 21 -11.24 -3.72 3.39
N TYR A 22 -10.30 -3.92 4.31
CA TYR A 22 -9.64 -2.87 5.06
C TYR A 22 -8.13 -3.09 5.05
N GLN A 23 -7.36 -2.01 5.16
CA GLN A 23 -5.91 -2.13 5.27
C GLN A 23 -5.54 -2.49 6.71
N LEU A 24 -4.63 -3.46 6.86
CA LEU A 24 -4.04 -3.85 8.14
C LEU A 24 -2.91 -2.87 8.50
N LEU A 25 -3.02 -2.19 9.64
CA LEU A 25 -2.01 -1.26 10.14
C LEU A 25 -1.04 -1.93 11.12
N SER A 26 -1.54 -2.80 11.98
CA SER A 26 -0.76 -3.50 12.99
C SER A 26 -1.36 -4.88 13.24
N CYS A 27 -0.51 -5.83 13.62
CA CYS A 27 -0.90 -7.15 14.10
C CYS A 27 -0.11 -7.41 15.38
N GLY A 28 -0.81 -7.73 16.47
CA GLY A 28 -0.24 -8.04 17.76
C GLY A 28 -0.65 -9.45 18.21
N HIS A 29 0.27 -10.13 18.89
CA HIS A 29 -0.02 -11.38 19.59
C HIS A 29 -0.33 -11.07 21.05
N VAL A 30 -1.50 -11.51 21.53
CA VAL A 30 -1.89 -11.36 22.94
C VAL A 30 -1.95 -12.74 23.58
N ASP A 31 -0.99 -13.01 24.45
CA ASP A 31 -0.97 -14.20 25.27
C ASP A 31 -2.10 -14.18 26.29
N LEU A 32 -2.84 -15.28 26.38
CA LEU A 32 -3.85 -15.54 27.39
C LEU A 32 -3.37 -16.71 28.25
N ALA A 33 -3.93 -16.86 29.46
CA ALA A 33 -3.49 -17.88 30.42
C ALA A 33 -3.41 -19.31 29.81
N ASP A 34 -4.36 -19.67 28.94
CA ASP A 34 -4.45 -21.01 28.32
C ASP A 34 -4.61 -20.97 26.78
N SER A 35 -4.38 -19.83 26.13
CA SER A 35 -4.59 -19.64 24.69
C SER A 35 -3.88 -18.38 24.20
N PHE A 36 -4.05 -18.02 22.93
CA PHE A 36 -3.64 -16.71 22.42
C PHE A 36 -4.74 -16.14 21.53
N GLN A 37 -4.71 -14.83 21.32
CA GLN A 37 -5.54 -14.15 20.33
C GLN A 37 -4.69 -13.14 19.56
N TYR A 38 -5.02 -12.94 18.29
CA TYR A 38 -4.45 -11.85 17.52
C TYR A 38 -5.28 -10.59 17.69
N GLU A 39 -4.60 -9.47 17.83
CA GLU A 39 -5.15 -8.13 17.79
C GLU A 39 -4.75 -7.49 16.46
N PHE A 40 -5.72 -6.95 15.73
CA PHE A 40 -5.50 -6.33 14.43
C PHE A 40 -6.04 -4.91 14.43
N ASP A 41 -5.20 -3.93 14.11
CA ASP A 41 -5.69 -2.59 13.81
C ASP A 41 -5.97 -2.47 12.32
N LEU A 42 -7.23 -2.20 11.98
CA LEU A 42 -7.70 -2.01 10.62
C LEU A 42 -7.97 -0.53 10.38
N THR A 43 -7.79 -0.07 9.14
CA THR A 43 -8.21 1.27 8.73
C THR A 43 -9.18 1.23 7.55
N ASP A 44 -10.24 2.03 7.64
CA ASP A 44 -11.15 2.35 6.51
C ASP A 44 -10.69 3.57 5.73
N GLY A 45 -9.58 4.16 6.15
CA GLY A 45 -9.20 5.48 5.73
C GLY A 45 -9.10 6.45 6.89
N ALA A 46 -10.27 6.87 7.36
CA ALA A 46 -10.40 7.96 8.31
C ALA A 46 -10.39 7.48 9.77
N ASN A 47 -10.71 6.21 9.98
CA ASN A 47 -10.95 5.63 11.29
C ASN A 47 -10.11 4.36 11.46
N ILE A 48 -9.74 4.06 12.70
CA ILE A 48 -9.08 2.82 13.08
C ILE A 48 -10.08 1.96 13.84
N LEU A 49 -10.13 0.67 13.51
CA LEU A 49 -10.90 -0.34 14.22
C LEU A 49 -9.96 -1.46 14.67
N THR A 50 -9.88 -1.66 15.98
CA THR A 50 -9.18 -2.81 16.57
C THR A 50 -10.13 -4.01 16.59
N VAL A 51 -9.68 -5.13 16.01
CA VAL A 51 -10.41 -6.38 15.90
C VAL A 51 -9.59 -7.50 16.53
N PHE A 52 -10.24 -8.38 17.29
CA PHE A 52 -9.59 -9.55 17.88
C PHE A 52 -9.97 -10.82 17.11
N SER A 53 -9.03 -11.74 16.93
CA SER A 53 -9.34 -13.10 16.49
C SER A 53 -10.12 -13.86 17.57
N ALA A 54 -10.94 -14.84 17.17
CA ALA A 54 -11.58 -15.71 18.14
C ALA A 54 -10.53 -16.66 18.75
N LYS A 55 -10.54 -16.81 20.08
CA LYS A 55 -9.49 -17.46 20.93
C LYS A 55 -8.94 -18.82 20.48
N ASN A 56 -9.60 -19.55 19.56
CA ASN A 56 -9.23 -20.92 19.16
C ASN A 56 -9.30 -21.20 17.64
N THR A 57 -9.53 -20.18 16.79
CA THR A 57 -9.68 -20.40 15.33
C THR A 57 -8.57 -19.76 14.51
N SER A 58 -7.54 -19.23 15.18
CA SER A 58 -6.40 -18.62 14.50
C SER A 58 -5.48 -19.74 13.99
N GLU A 59 -5.69 -20.19 12.75
CA GLU A 59 -4.59 -20.84 12.03
C GLU A 59 -3.47 -19.80 11.86
N CYS A 60 -2.21 -20.23 11.89
CA CYS A 60 -1.08 -19.34 11.66
C CYS A 60 -1.23 -18.76 10.25
N HIS A 61 -1.62 -17.50 10.18
CA HIS A 61 -1.76 -16.76 8.94
C HIS A 61 -0.74 -15.62 8.97
N ASP A 62 0.00 -15.50 7.88
CA ASP A 62 1.03 -14.49 7.73
C ASP A 62 0.38 -13.13 7.44
N PHE A 63 0.03 -12.42 8.50
CA PHE A 63 -0.64 -11.12 8.44
C PHE A 63 0.40 -10.00 8.38
N ALA A 64 1.00 -9.80 7.20
CA ALA A 64 1.94 -8.70 6.97
C ALA A 64 1.26 -7.32 7.08
N CYS A 65 1.88 -6.39 7.82
CA CYS A 65 1.38 -5.02 7.94
C CYS A 65 1.39 -4.31 6.56
N GLY A 66 0.35 -3.53 6.28
CA GLY A 66 0.13 -2.93 4.96
C GLY A 66 -0.69 -3.80 4.01
N ALA A 67 -0.89 -5.10 4.32
CA ALA A 67 -1.77 -5.96 3.55
C ALA A 67 -3.24 -5.55 3.70
N PHE A 68 -4.06 -5.93 2.72
CA PHE A 68 -5.51 -5.79 2.84
C PHE A 68 -6.14 -7.07 3.38
N VAL A 69 -7.11 -6.91 4.26
CA VAL A 69 -7.87 -8.00 4.88
C VAL A 69 -9.36 -7.81 4.65
N HIS A 70 -10.03 -8.89 4.27
CA HIS A 70 -11.50 -8.95 4.30
C HIS A 70 -11.93 -9.33 5.71
N VAL A 71 -12.84 -8.55 6.28
CA VAL A 71 -13.34 -8.76 7.64
C VAL A 71 -14.85 -8.83 7.63
N GLU A 72 -15.39 -9.82 8.34
CA GLU A 72 -16.81 -9.98 8.62
C GLU A 72 -17.04 -9.94 10.12
N LEU A 73 -17.80 -8.96 10.58
CA LEU A 73 -18.19 -8.81 11.98
C LEU A 73 -19.72 -8.93 12.11
N VAL A 74 -20.15 -9.51 13.22
CA VAL A 74 -21.56 -9.57 13.61
C VAL A 74 -21.71 -9.07 15.03
N ARG A 75 -22.80 -8.36 15.32
CA ARG A 75 -23.19 -8.10 16.71
C ARG A 75 -23.94 -9.28 17.27
N ASP A 76 -23.52 -9.73 18.44
CA ASP A 76 -24.30 -10.67 19.22
C ASP A 76 -25.47 -9.98 19.94
N HIS A 77 -26.26 -10.78 20.64
CA HIS A 77 -27.44 -10.33 21.39
C HIS A 77 -27.10 -9.36 22.55
N ASN A 78 -25.84 -9.29 22.97
CA ASN A 78 -25.35 -8.37 24.01
C ASN A 78 -24.76 -7.09 23.42
N ASN A 79 -24.95 -6.83 22.12
CA ASN A 79 -24.35 -5.73 21.37
C ASN A 79 -22.80 -5.77 21.33
N VAL A 80 -22.21 -6.95 21.53
CA VAL A 80 -20.75 -7.14 21.40
C VAL A 80 -20.43 -7.56 19.97
N TRP A 81 -19.46 -6.88 19.36
CA TRP A 81 -18.97 -7.27 18.04
C TRP A 81 -18.13 -8.55 18.13
N LYS A 82 -18.41 -9.50 17.23
CA LYS A 82 -17.67 -10.74 17.07
C LYS A 82 -17.15 -10.85 15.65
N THR A 83 -15.89 -11.23 15.51
CA THR A 83 -15.27 -11.57 14.24
C THR A 83 -15.78 -12.93 13.78
N LEU A 84 -16.43 -12.98 12.63
CA LEU A 84 -16.87 -14.23 12.00
C LEU A 84 -15.79 -14.79 11.07
N ASN A 85 -15.15 -13.90 10.31
CA ASN A 85 -14.16 -14.26 9.33
C ASN A 85 -13.19 -13.09 9.15
N MET A 86 -11.90 -13.42 9.02
CA MET A 86 -10.86 -12.48 8.68
C MET A 86 -9.84 -13.19 7.81
N LYS A 87 -9.53 -12.64 6.64
CA LYS A 87 -8.59 -13.24 5.69
C LYS A 87 -7.82 -12.17 4.93
N VAL A 88 -6.53 -12.41 4.68
CA VAL A 88 -5.73 -11.60 3.75
C VAL A 88 -6.34 -11.71 2.35
N VAL A 89 -6.40 -10.59 1.63
CA VAL A 89 -6.88 -10.53 0.26
C VAL A 89 -5.81 -9.97 -0.68
N SER A 90 -5.90 -10.31 -1.96
CA SER A 90 -5.00 -9.78 -2.97
C SER A 90 -5.30 -8.33 -3.34
N SER A 91 -4.31 -7.63 -3.91
CA SER A 91 -4.44 -6.29 -4.51
C SER A 91 -5.66 -6.19 -5.42
N ARG A 92 -5.91 -7.23 -6.24
CA ARG A 92 -7.10 -7.34 -7.09
C ARG A 92 -8.42 -7.22 -6.33
N LEU A 93 -8.56 -7.93 -5.22
CA LEU A 93 -9.80 -7.90 -4.43
C LEU A 93 -9.94 -6.57 -3.68
N ALA A 94 -8.83 -6.00 -3.21
CA ALA A 94 -8.82 -4.67 -2.61
C ALA A 94 -9.24 -3.58 -3.61
N LEU A 95 -8.65 -3.56 -4.82
CA LEU A 95 -9.04 -2.66 -5.91
C LEU A 95 -10.51 -2.85 -6.30
N HIS A 96 -10.97 -4.09 -6.43
CA HIS A 96 -12.36 -4.38 -6.76
C HIS A 96 -13.32 -3.83 -5.68
N SER A 97 -12.93 -3.83 -4.41
CA SER A 97 -13.76 -3.31 -3.30
C SER A 97 -14.01 -1.80 -3.39
N VAL A 98 -13.10 -1.05 -4.03
CA VAL A 98 -13.24 0.39 -4.31
C VAL A 98 -13.70 0.67 -5.74
N GLY A 99 -14.12 -0.37 -6.46
CA GLY A 99 -14.69 -0.26 -7.81
C GLY A 99 -13.67 -0.04 -8.93
N ILE A 100 -12.41 -0.43 -8.70
CA ILE A 100 -11.32 -0.40 -9.67
C ILE A 100 -11.12 -1.80 -10.24
N LYS A 101 -10.95 -1.90 -11.56
CA LYS A 101 -10.75 -3.17 -12.26
C LYS A 101 -9.28 -3.41 -12.56
N MET A 102 -8.92 -4.69 -12.67
CA MET A 102 -7.58 -5.15 -12.99
C MET A 102 -7.67 -6.30 -13.98
N ASP A 103 -6.92 -6.22 -15.07
CA ASP A 103 -6.78 -7.26 -16.06
C ASP A 103 -5.82 -8.35 -15.55
N VAL A 104 -6.40 -9.45 -15.11
CA VAL A 104 -5.66 -10.59 -14.56
C VAL A 104 -4.77 -11.27 -15.60
N LYS A 105 -5.18 -11.31 -16.87
CA LYS A 105 -4.37 -11.92 -17.93
C LYS A 105 -3.15 -11.05 -18.19
N LYS A 106 -3.34 -9.74 -18.28
CA LYS A 106 -2.25 -8.78 -18.40
C LYS A 106 -1.28 -8.87 -17.23
N LEU A 107 -1.78 -8.94 -15.99
CA LEU A 107 -0.93 -9.13 -14.80
C LEU A 107 -0.05 -10.39 -14.92
N GLN A 108 -0.64 -11.52 -15.32
CA GLN A 108 0.11 -12.77 -15.50
C GLN A 108 1.19 -12.64 -16.58
N THR A 109 0.93 -11.92 -17.67
CA THR A 109 1.93 -11.65 -18.69
C THR A 109 3.05 -10.76 -18.15
N LEU A 110 2.72 -9.67 -17.48
CA LEU A 110 3.68 -8.72 -16.90
C LEU A 110 4.57 -9.37 -15.83
N GLN A 111 4.03 -10.29 -15.02
CA GLN A 111 4.79 -11.03 -14.01
C GLN A 111 5.85 -11.98 -14.57
N ASN A 112 5.79 -12.29 -15.88
CA ASN A 112 6.83 -13.07 -16.55
C ASN A 112 7.89 -12.19 -17.24
N MET A 113 7.72 -10.87 -17.20
CA MET A 113 8.68 -9.91 -17.77
C MET A 113 9.76 -9.55 -16.76
N THR A 114 10.97 -9.36 -17.26
CA THR A 114 12.07 -8.72 -16.53
C THR A 114 11.74 -7.25 -16.23
N PHE A 115 12.45 -6.65 -15.28
CA PHE A 115 12.27 -5.23 -14.96
C PHE A 115 12.56 -4.32 -16.16
N ASP A 116 13.58 -4.63 -16.96
CA ASP A 116 13.92 -3.85 -18.17
C ASP A 116 12.82 -3.97 -19.23
N GLU A 117 12.21 -5.14 -19.40
CA GLU A 117 11.06 -5.34 -20.29
C GLU A 117 9.84 -4.55 -19.80
N LEU A 118 9.58 -4.52 -18.49
CA LEU A 118 8.51 -3.68 -17.93
C LEU A 118 8.77 -2.19 -18.17
N LEU A 119 10.00 -1.71 -18.00
CA LEU A 119 10.32 -0.31 -18.30
C LEU A 119 10.10 0.03 -19.78
N ASN A 120 10.26 -0.95 -20.67
CA ASN A 120 9.92 -0.80 -22.10
C ASN A 120 8.41 -0.77 -22.36
N GLU A 121 7.59 -1.46 -21.56
CA GLU A 121 6.13 -1.33 -21.63
C GLU A 121 5.64 0.06 -21.17
N VAL A 122 6.43 0.76 -20.35
CA VAL A 122 6.17 2.13 -19.87
C VAL A 122 6.67 3.18 -20.87
N GLN A 123 6.91 2.84 -22.15
CA GLN A 123 7.44 3.75 -23.18
C GLN A 123 6.49 4.90 -23.56
N PHE A 124 6.31 5.85 -22.65
CA PHE A 124 5.80 7.19 -22.96
C PHE A 124 6.90 8.24 -22.75
N PRO A 125 6.94 9.30 -23.57
CA PRO A 125 8.09 10.23 -23.64
C PRO A 125 8.49 10.82 -22.29
N VAL A 126 7.50 11.08 -21.44
CA VAL A 126 7.68 11.66 -20.11
C VAL A 126 8.45 10.71 -19.18
N PHE A 127 8.19 9.40 -19.24
CA PHE A 127 8.89 8.43 -18.40
C PHE A 127 10.36 8.27 -18.78
N GLN A 128 10.66 8.26 -20.08
CA GLN A 128 12.03 8.24 -20.58
C GLN A 128 12.81 9.50 -20.16
N GLN A 129 12.14 10.65 -20.18
CA GLN A 129 12.71 11.89 -19.66
C GLN A 129 12.99 11.80 -18.15
N ILE A 130 12.10 11.18 -17.36
CA ILE A 130 12.32 10.95 -15.93
C ILE A 130 13.52 10.04 -15.68
N ILE A 131 13.62 8.91 -16.39
CA ILE A 131 14.76 8.00 -16.28
C ILE A 131 16.05 8.72 -16.65
N SER A 132 16.05 9.51 -17.74
CA SER A 132 17.21 10.30 -18.16
C SER A 132 17.61 11.33 -17.10
N LEU A 133 16.67 12.11 -16.60
CA LEU A 133 16.91 13.15 -15.59
C LEU A 133 17.34 12.56 -14.24
N ALA A 134 16.75 11.43 -13.83
CA ALA A 134 17.16 10.70 -12.62
C ALA A 134 18.58 10.14 -12.76
N ASN A 135 18.96 9.65 -13.94
CA ASN A 135 20.32 9.21 -14.24
C ASN A 135 21.35 10.35 -14.35
N GLU A 136 20.91 11.60 -14.57
CA GLU A 136 21.78 12.79 -14.65
C GLU A 136 21.94 13.51 -13.31
N GLU A 137 20.84 13.81 -12.60
CA GLU A 137 20.86 14.56 -11.33
C GLU A 137 21.06 13.67 -10.10
N TYR A 138 20.68 12.38 -10.17
CA TYR A 138 20.64 11.48 -9.02
C TYR A 138 21.39 10.16 -9.25
N LYS A 139 22.27 10.09 -10.25
CA LYS A 139 22.98 8.85 -10.64
C LYS A 139 23.53 8.04 -9.46
N ASP A 140 24.15 8.72 -8.49
CA ASP A 140 24.78 8.08 -7.33
C ASP A 140 23.80 7.72 -6.18
N LYS A 141 22.55 8.20 -6.20
CA LYS A 141 21.53 7.91 -5.16
C LYS A 141 20.37 7.08 -5.68
N PHE A 142 19.96 7.30 -6.93
CA PHE A 142 18.92 6.55 -7.61
C PHE A 142 19.44 5.20 -8.09
N GLN A 143 20.70 5.08 -8.54
CA GLN A 143 21.29 3.76 -8.81
C GLN A 143 21.57 3.00 -7.51
N VAL A 144 21.99 3.66 -6.43
CA VAL A 144 22.17 2.98 -5.14
C VAL A 144 20.83 2.48 -4.57
N ALA A 145 19.78 3.31 -4.61
CA ALA A 145 18.44 2.89 -4.18
C ALA A 145 17.84 1.82 -5.10
N PHE A 146 17.91 1.92 -6.44
CA PHE A 146 17.23 0.98 -7.35
C PHE A 146 18.08 -0.18 -7.87
N LYS A 147 19.41 -0.19 -7.71
CA LYS A 147 20.29 -1.29 -8.15
C LYS A 147 21.08 -1.95 -7.02
N ASP A 148 21.50 -1.22 -5.98
CA ASP A 148 22.31 -1.81 -4.89
C ASP A 148 21.43 -2.34 -3.74
N GLU A 149 20.19 -1.88 -3.64
CA GLU A 149 19.20 -2.42 -2.71
C GLU A 149 18.19 -3.29 -3.48
N HIS A 150 18.51 -4.59 -3.60
CA HIS A 150 17.71 -5.61 -4.32
C HIS A 150 16.19 -5.55 -4.00
N TRP A 151 15.84 -5.12 -2.79
CA TRP A 151 14.47 -4.99 -2.33
C TRP A 151 13.68 -3.85 -3.01
N VAL A 152 14.32 -2.72 -3.35
CA VAL A 152 13.68 -1.59 -4.04
C VAL A 152 13.33 -1.98 -5.47
N SER A 153 14.25 -2.68 -6.15
CA SER A 153 14.02 -3.17 -7.51
C SER A 153 12.84 -4.16 -7.55
N ILE A 154 12.76 -5.07 -6.57
CA ILE A 154 11.65 -6.02 -6.45
C ILE A 154 10.33 -5.31 -6.14
N SER A 155 10.35 -4.35 -5.22
CA SER A 155 9.17 -3.57 -4.84
C SER A 155 8.65 -2.73 -6.01
N ALA A 156 9.55 -2.08 -6.75
CA ALA A 156 9.23 -1.35 -7.98
C ALA A 156 8.72 -2.27 -9.09
N TRP A 157 9.35 -3.45 -9.28
CA TRP A 157 8.90 -4.45 -10.25
C TRP A 157 7.48 -4.94 -9.92
N ARG A 158 7.21 -5.31 -8.66
CA ARG A 158 5.87 -5.74 -8.21
C ARG A 158 4.84 -4.64 -8.37
N TYR A 159 5.20 -3.41 -8.03
CA TYR A 159 4.36 -2.25 -8.25
C TYR A 159 4.00 -2.10 -9.73
N LEU A 160 5.00 -2.10 -10.62
CA LEU A 160 4.80 -1.95 -12.07
C LEU A 160 3.91 -3.05 -12.65
N CYS A 161 4.17 -4.32 -12.31
CA CYS A 161 3.33 -5.45 -12.72
C CYS A 161 1.85 -5.24 -12.36
N ASN A 162 1.58 -4.81 -11.13
CA ASN A 162 0.23 -4.61 -10.65
C ASN A 162 -0.42 -3.36 -11.24
N ILE A 163 0.26 -2.21 -11.23
CA ILE A 163 -0.32 -0.94 -11.67
C ILE A 163 -0.58 -0.92 -13.18
N LEU A 164 0.31 -1.53 -13.99
CA LEU A 164 0.12 -1.62 -15.44
C LEU A 164 -1.04 -2.56 -15.82
N ALA A 165 -1.43 -3.46 -14.92
CA ALA A 165 -2.60 -4.31 -15.07
C ALA A 165 -3.92 -3.64 -14.62
N VAL A 166 -3.88 -2.45 -14.00
CA VAL A 166 -5.09 -1.71 -13.61
C VAL A 166 -5.74 -1.06 -14.84
N GLU A 167 -7.06 -1.13 -14.92
CA GLU A 167 -7.87 -0.46 -15.93
C GLU A 167 -8.14 0.99 -15.51
N PHE A 168 -7.30 1.92 -15.94
CA PHE A 168 -7.50 3.37 -15.77
C PHE A 168 -8.47 3.95 -16.80
N GLU A 169 -9.10 5.10 -16.48
CA GLU A 169 -10.05 5.74 -17.38
C GLU A 169 -9.36 6.45 -18.55
N SER A 170 -8.09 6.83 -18.37
CA SER A 170 -7.27 7.46 -19.40
C SER A 170 -5.80 7.01 -19.37
N GLU A 171 -5.11 7.26 -20.47
CA GLU A 171 -3.66 7.07 -20.56
C GLU A 171 -2.89 8.04 -19.64
N ASP A 172 -3.40 9.25 -19.44
CA ASP A 172 -2.81 10.24 -18.53
C ASP A 172 -2.88 9.78 -17.06
N GLU A 173 -4.00 9.19 -16.64
CA GLU A 173 -4.14 8.58 -15.30
C GLU A 173 -3.16 7.42 -15.13
N ARG A 174 -3.08 6.50 -16.10
CA ARG A 174 -2.14 5.38 -16.08
C ARG A 174 -0.70 5.90 -15.95
N ASN A 175 -0.32 6.88 -16.75
CA ASN A 175 1.02 7.44 -16.76
C ASN A 175 1.35 8.18 -15.45
N SER A 176 0.39 8.95 -14.92
CA SER A 176 0.49 9.56 -13.59
C SER A 176 0.68 8.48 -12.53
N ALA A 177 -0.11 7.39 -12.57
CA ALA A 177 -0.07 6.34 -11.57
C ALA A 177 1.28 5.62 -11.57
N VAL A 178 1.86 5.37 -12.75
CA VAL A 178 3.20 4.81 -12.84
C VAL A 178 4.23 5.76 -12.22
N ILE A 179 4.24 7.04 -12.60
CA ILE A 179 5.26 8.00 -12.13
C ILE A 179 5.11 8.30 -10.64
N VAL A 180 3.95 8.79 -10.23
CA VAL A 180 3.65 9.18 -8.86
C VAL A 180 3.77 7.97 -7.94
N GLY A 181 3.29 6.81 -8.39
CA GLY A 181 3.35 5.60 -7.59
C GLY A 181 4.74 5.02 -7.42
N LEU A 182 5.66 5.19 -8.35
CA LEU A 182 7.07 4.83 -8.14
C LEU A 182 7.72 5.71 -7.06
N PHE A 183 7.48 7.02 -7.08
CA PHE A 183 7.95 7.89 -6.00
C PHE A 183 7.28 7.55 -4.66
N TYR A 184 5.99 7.28 -4.70
CA TYR A 184 5.23 6.93 -3.50
C TYR A 184 5.64 5.55 -2.93
N ALA A 185 5.95 4.57 -3.78
CA ALA A 185 6.46 3.26 -3.38
C ALA A 185 7.73 3.38 -2.52
N VAL A 186 8.66 4.24 -2.94
CA VAL A 186 9.88 4.53 -2.17
C VAL A 186 9.54 5.29 -0.88
N PHE A 187 8.64 6.28 -0.94
CA PHE A 187 8.21 7.04 0.23
C PHE A 187 7.59 6.14 1.33
N ILE A 188 6.67 5.24 0.96
CA ILE A 188 5.96 4.41 1.94
C ILE A 188 6.82 3.33 2.58
N ASP A 189 8.00 3.06 2.03
CA ASP A 189 9.01 2.24 2.70
C ASP A 189 9.62 3.00 3.88
N TYR A 190 9.97 4.27 3.70
CA TYR A 190 10.49 5.10 4.78
C TYR A 190 9.47 5.35 5.89
N VAL A 191 8.18 5.43 5.57
CA VAL A 191 7.13 5.83 6.54
C VAL A 191 6.10 4.77 6.86
N GLY A 192 6.27 3.55 6.33
CA GLY A 192 5.30 2.48 6.44
C GLY A 192 5.06 2.02 7.89
N PRO A 193 3.96 1.30 8.15
CA PRO A 193 3.65 0.81 9.50
C PRO A 193 4.78 -0.02 10.14
N HIS A 194 5.61 -0.69 9.33
CA HIS A 194 6.77 -1.45 9.78
C HIS A 194 7.91 -0.57 10.33
N ARG A 195 8.04 0.70 9.91
CA ARG A 195 9.02 1.66 10.44
C ARG A 195 8.45 2.59 11.53
N ARG A 196 7.18 2.43 11.93
CA ARG A 196 6.50 3.34 12.88
C ARG A 196 7.18 3.46 14.25
N VAL A 197 7.94 2.47 14.68
CA VAL A 197 8.62 2.52 15.99
C VAL A 197 9.74 3.58 16.01
N ASP A 198 10.34 3.90 14.86
CA ASP A 198 11.47 4.86 14.78
C ASP A 198 11.05 6.31 14.43
N LEU A 199 9.88 6.48 13.81
CA LEU A 199 9.39 7.76 13.28
C LEU A 199 8.78 8.70 14.33
N LEU A 200 8.56 8.25 15.57
CA LEU A 200 8.18 9.13 16.69
C LEU A 200 9.32 10.04 17.14
N SER A 201 10.54 9.82 16.65
CA SER A 201 11.60 10.82 16.75
C SER A 201 11.43 11.84 15.62
N SER A 202 11.32 13.12 15.96
CA SER A 202 11.21 14.25 15.01
C SER A 202 12.50 14.48 14.21
N LYS A 203 13.30 13.44 13.97
CA LYS A 203 14.70 13.49 13.56
C LYS A 203 15.03 12.65 12.34
N ASP A 204 14.06 11.97 11.74
CA ASP A 204 14.33 11.24 10.50
C ASP A 204 14.40 12.23 9.33
N THR A 205 15.56 12.85 9.17
CA THR A 205 15.87 13.83 8.12
C THR A 205 15.87 13.20 6.73
N LEU A 206 15.93 11.88 6.63
CA LEU A 206 16.00 11.15 5.37
C LEU A 206 14.67 11.22 4.62
N TYR A 207 13.53 10.95 5.26
CA TYR A 207 12.24 11.03 4.58
C TYR A 207 11.89 12.48 4.19
N GLN A 208 12.19 13.46 5.05
CA GLN A 208 11.94 14.88 4.72
C GLN A 208 12.76 15.31 3.51
N SER A 209 14.04 14.96 3.49
CA SER A 209 14.92 15.25 2.35
C SER A 209 14.45 14.55 1.08
N TYR A 210 13.95 13.31 1.16
CA TYR A 210 13.38 12.60 0.02
C TYR A 210 12.14 13.31 -0.53
N VAL A 211 11.18 13.65 0.33
CA VAL A 211 9.93 14.32 -0.04
C VAL A 211 10.22 15.68 -0.69
N GLU A 212 11.14 16.47 -0.13
CA GLU A 212 11.57 17.75 -0.70
C GLU A 212 12.22 17.60 -2.08
N GLN A 213 13.08 16.59 -2.26
CA GLN A 213 13.71 16.30 -3.55
C GLN A 213 12.67 15.91 -4.60
N VAL A 214 11.73 15.02 -4.28
CA VAL A 214 10.65 14.64 -5.20
C VAL A 214 9.78 15.85 -5.54
N PHE A 215 9.42 16.68 -4.55
CA PHE A 215 8.66 17.91 -4.84
C PHE A 215 9.42 18.88 -5.74
N SER A 216 10.71 19.09 -5.51
CA SER A 216 11.55 19.93 -6.36
C SER A 216 11.56 19.40 -7.81
N PHE A 217 11.77 18.09 -7.96
CA PHE A 217 11.75 17.42 -9.26
C PHE A 217 10.40 17.56 -9.97
N LEU A 218 9.30 17.22 -9.30
CA LEU A 218 7.96 17.32 -9.86
C LEU A 218 7.61 18.77 -10.21
N LYS A 219 7.94 19.76 -9.38
CA LYS A 219 7.71 21.18 -9.70
C LYS A 219 8.47 21.63 -10.94
N LYS A 220 9.71 21.17 -11.11
CA LYS A 220 10.58 21.56 -12.23
C LYS A 220 10.16 20.91 -13.54
N TYR A 221 9.81 19.63 -13.52
CA TYR A 221 9.63 18.83 -14.75
C TYR A 221 8.19 18.37 -14.99
N LEU A 222 7.40 18.15 -13.94
CA LEU A 222 6.07 17.52 -14.00
C LEU A 222 5.06 18.21 -13.07
N PRO A 223 4.85 19.53 -13.19
CA PRO A 223 4.12 20.31 -12.18
C PRO A 223 2.67 19.84 -11.98
N LYS A 224 2.08 19.20 -13.00
CA LYS A 224 0.74 18.61 -12.92
C LYS A 224 0.63 17.45 -11.92
N LEU A 225 1.72 16.76 -11.64
CA LEU A 225 1.76 15.58 -10.76
C LEU A 225 2.04 15.93 -9.30
N VAL A 226 2.38 17.20 -9.00
CA VAL A 226 2.70 17.65 -7.64
C VAL A 226 1.52 17.43 -6.70
N GLY A 227 0.29 17.75 -7.14
CA GLY A 227 -0.91 17.61 -6.32
C GLY A 227 -1.24 16.16 -5.97
N ASP A 228 -1.06 15.24 -6.93
CA ASP A 228 -1.27 13.79 -6.73
C ASP A 228 -0.29 13.25 -5.67
N PHE A 229 1.00 13.57 -5.83
CA PHE A 229 2.04 13.14 -4.87
C PHE A 229 1.85 13.78 -3.50
N GLU A 230 1.54 15.08 -3.43
CA GLU A 230 1.25 15.78 -2.18
C GLU A 230 0.08 15.15 -1.43
N THR A 231 -1.00 14.85 -2.15
CA THR A 231 -2.19 14.23 -1.57
C THR A 231 -1.85 12.87 -0.96
N LEU A 232 -1.11 12.03 -1.67
CA LEU A 232 -0.67 10.72 -1.18
C LEU A 232 0.23 10.84 0.05
N VAL A 233 1.25 11.71 0.01
CA VAL A 233 2.18 11.92 1.13
C VAL A 233 1.47 12.44 2.37
N ILE A 234 0.61 13.46 2.24
CA ILE A 234 -0.13 14.02 3.38
C ILE A 234 -1.04 12.97 4.03
N LYS A 235 -1.67 12.11 3.24
CA LYS A 235 -2.67 11.14 3.73
C LYS A 235 -2.05 9.88 4.33
N THR A 236 -0.78 9.62 4.00
CA THR A 236 -0.02 8.48 4.51
C THR A 236 1.05 8.91 5.53
N SER A 237 1.31 10.20 5.68
CA SER A 237 2.31 10.72 6.60
C SER A 237 2.01 10.31 8.04
N PRO A 238 2.99 9.71 8.76
CA PRO A 238 2.84 9.35 10.17
C PRO A 238 2.72 10.58 11.08
N LEU A 239 3.12 11.76 10.59
CA LEU A 239 2.98 13.04 11.30
C LEU A 239 1.54 13.57 11.29
N VAL A 240 0.75 13.14 10.31
CA VAL A 240 -0.69 13.42 10.27
C VAL A 240 -1.36 12.33 11.08
N ARG A 241 -2.02 12.68 12.20
CA ARG A 241 -2.71 11.77 13.15
C ARG A 241 -3.80 10.85 12.54
N ALA A 242 -3.92 10.76 11.22
CA ALA A 242 -4.80 9.86 10.49
C ALA A 242 -4.01 9.09 9.42
N PRO A 243 -3.00 8.28 9.79
CA PRO A 243 -2.30 7.45 8.83
C PRO A 243 -3.26 6.36 8.34
N GLY A 244 -3.60 6.39 7.06
CA GLY A 244 -4.36 5.32 6.42
C GLY A 244 -5.54 5.73 5.56
N LEU A 245 -5.82 7.03 5.36
CA LEU A 245 -6.89 7.53 4.49
C LEU A 245 -6.81 6.92 3.08
N LEU A 246 -7.59 5.87 2.80
CA LEU A 246 -7.92 5.43 1.46
C LEU A 246 -8.55 6.61 0.74
N LEU A 247 -7.91 7.03 -0.34
CA LEU A 247 -8.37 8.18 -1.11
C LEU A 247 -9.71 7.87 -1.78
N ASN A 248 -10.62 8.84 -1.79
CA ASN A 248 -11.89 8.73 -2.51
C ASN A 248 -11.69 8.81 -4.03
N ASP A 249 -10.58 9.41 -4.45
CA ASP A 249 -10.13 9.42 -5.83
C ASP A 249 -9.65 8.01 -6.21
N LYS A 250 -10.30 7.40 -7.22
CA LYS A 250 -10.01 6.02 -7.64
C LYS A 250 -8.59 5.86 -8.18
N HIS A 251 -8.08 6.86 -8.90
CA HIS A 251 -6.74 6.85 -9.46
C HIS A 251 -5.70 6.83 -8.33
N LEU A 252 -5.84 7.71 -7.36
CA LEU A 252 -4.92 7.75 -6.22
C LEU A 252 -5.11 6.55 -5.26
N ALA A 253 -6.33 6.04 -5.12
CA ALA A 253 -6.60 4.81 -4.36
C ALA A 253 -5.91 3.59 -5.00
N ALA A 254 -5.88 3.51 -6.33
CA ALA A 254 -5.17 2.44 -7.03
C ALA A 254 -3.69 2.42 -6.65
N ILE A 255 -3.04 3.59 -6.70
CA ILE A 255 -1.63 3.77 -6.32
C ILE A 255 -1.43 3.31 -4.88
N GLN A 256 -2.25 3.81 -3.94
CA GLN A 256 -2.13 3.50 -2.53
C GLN A 256 -2.29 2.00 -2.23
N ILE A 257 -3.32 1.35 -2.80
CA ILE A 257 -3.58 -0.08 -2.61
C ILE A 257 -2.44 -0.93 -3.16
N VAL A 258 -1.99 -0.63 -4.39
CA VAL A 258 -0.95 -1.41 -5.04
C VAL A 258 0.40 -1.24 -4.33
N CYS A 259 0.77 -0.01 -3.94
CA CYS A 259 2.00 0.24 -3.20
C CYS A 259 1.97 -0.43 -1.82
N ALA A 260 0.88 -0.32 -1.05
CA ALA A 260 0.77 -0.97 0.24
C ALA A 260 0.92 -2.50 0.14
N GLN A 261 0.27 -3.13 -0.84
CA GLN A 261 0.39 -4.57 -1.02
C GLN A 261 1.77 -5.00 -1.57
N SER A 262 2.32 -4.24 -2.52
CA SER A 262 3.52 -4.66 -3.27
C SER A 262 4.83 -4.33 -2.54
N VAL A 263 4.83 -3.28 -1.73
CA VAL A 263 6.00 -2.77 -1.01
C VAL A 263 5.91 -3.11 0.48
N GLN A 264 4.85 -2.68 1.17
CA GLN A 264 4.78 -2.83 2.63
C GLN A 264 4.50 -4.27 3.06
N ALA A 265 3.53 -4.93 2.44
CA ALA A 265 3.18 -6.29 2.81
C ALA A 265 4.19 -7.31 2.28
N LEU A 266 4.48 -7.27 0.97
CA LEU A 266 5.25 -8.34 0.33
C LEU A 266 6.74 -8.00 0.10
N GLY A 267 7.13 -6.74 0.19
CA GLY A 267 8.54 -6.32 0.06
C GLY A 267 9.35 -6.68 1.32
N HIS A 268 8.71 -6.67 2.48
CA HIS A 268 9.32 -7.00 3.77
C HIS A 268 9.60 -8.49 3.93
N ASP A 269 8.66 -9.38 3.56
CA ASP A 269 8.84 -10.83 3.62
C ASP A 269 10.12 -11.28 2.89
N HIS A 270 10.44 -10.62 1.77
CA HIS A 270 11.63 -10.92 0.99
C HIS A 270 12.93 -10.39 1.61
N TYR A 271 12.87 -9.27 2.34
CA TYR A 271 14.02 -8.75 3.08
C TYR A 271 14.36 -9.67 4.26
N ASP A 272 13.36 -10.11 5.02
CA ASP A 272 13.55 -11.04 6.13
C ASP A 272 14.10 -12.39 5.66
N ASP A 273 13.57 -12.93 4.56
CA ASP A 273 14.08 -14.16 3.93
C ASP A 273 15.56 -14.03 3.52
N LEU A 274 15.94 -12.87 2.96
CA LEU A 274 17.33 -12.60 2.55
C LEU A 274 18.28 -12.39 3.73
N MET A 275 17.81 -11.76 4.82
CA MET A 275 18.59 -11.54 6.04
C MET A 275 18.74 -12.81 6.87
N HIS A 276 17.81 -13.75 6.78
CA HIS A 276 17.89 -15.05 7.46
C HIS A 276 18.63 -16.13 6.66
N ALA A 277 18.85 -15.92 5.36
CA ALA A 277 19.63 -16.82 4.50
C ALA A 277 21.14 -16.53 4.48
N ALA A 278 21.59 -15.43 5.11
CA ALA A 278 22.99 -15.00 5.22
C ALA A 278 23.59 -15.32 6.60
#